data_AF-A0A2N7W0D1-F1
#
_entry.id   AF-A0A2N7W0D1-F1
#
_cell.length_a   1.000
_cell.length_b   1.000
_cell.length_c   1.000
_cell.angle_alpha   90.00
_cell.angle_beta   90.00
_cell.angle_gamma   90.00
#
_symmetry.space_group_name_H-M   'P 1'
#
loop_
_entity.id
_entity.type
_entity.pdbx_description
1 polymer ?
#
loop_
_entity_poly.entity_id
_entity_poly.type
_entity_poly.pdbx_seq_one_letter_code
_entity_poly.pdbx_strand_id
1 'polypeptide(L)'
;MNSDNPLDPVYKAFSVASDCFKVATRTIQVQHEELIRRTQFIGATEEEANTVLQDAAKQAADLAILALFATFERFVIEHLQTANRLLAEGYPQQYSAKLAEKFESEVEYWRFGEILNLFKGEVDADLIGQVKQIKQYRDWIAHQNPNKPTPTQATPETAFDVLTRMIEQIRLTHTPPAEQEAAEAAIG
;
A
#
# COMPACT_ATOMS: atom_id res chain seq x y z
N MET A 1 -17.07 -11.27 -7.86
CA MET A 1 -17.51 -10.27 -6.85
C MET A 1 -16.53 -9.12 -6.86
N ASN A 2 -16.96 -7.86 -6.83
CA ASN A 2 -16.08 -6.68 -6.87
C ASN A 2 -15.00 -6.82 -5.79
N SER A 3 -13.80 -7.22 -6.18
CA SER A 3 -12.67 -7.30 -5.28
C SER A 3 -12.12 -5.88 -5.16
N ASP A 4 -12.79 -5.05 -4.35
CA ASP A 4 -12.34 -3.69 -4.09
C ASP A 4 -10.85 -3.75 -3.74
N ASN A 5 -10.07 -2.92 -4.41
CA ASN A 5 -8.65 -2.82 -4.15
C ASN A 5 -8.46 -2.34 -2.71
N PRO A 6 -7.81 -3.09 -1.81
CA PRO A 6 -7.70 -2.70 -0.41
C PRO A 6 -6.95 -1.37 -0.23
N LEU A 7 -6.20 -0.93 -1.25
CA LEU A 7 -5.45 0.33 -1.24
C LEU A 7 -6.33 1.56 -1.55
N ASP A 8 -7.49 1.37 -2.17
CA ASP A 8 -8.36 2.46 -2.63
C ASP A 8 -8.72 3.46 -1.53
N PRO A 9 -9.17 3.04 -0.32
CA PRO A 9 -9.54 3.98 0.72
C PRO A 9 -8.37 4.88 1.14
N VAL A 10 -7.16 4.31 1.22
CA VAL A 10 -5.95 5.04 1.59
C VAL A 10 -5.59 6.06 0.50
N TYR A 11 -5.58 5.62 -0.76
CA TYR A 11 -5.23 6.49 -1.88
C TYR A 11 -6.26 7.61 -2.10
N LYS A 12 -7.56 7.32 -1.94
CA LYS A 12 -8.63 8.33 -2.00
C LYS A 12 -8.50 9.38 -0.91
N ALA A 13 -8.19 8.97 0.32
CA ALA A 13 -7.96 9.90 1.43
C ALA A 13 -6.77 10.84 1.15
N PHE A 14 -5.66 10.29 0.65
CA PHE A 14 -4.51 11.09 0.22
C PHE A 14 -4.86 12.07 -0.91
N SER A 15 -5.60 11.61 -1.92
CA SER A 15 -6.00 12.44 -3.07
C SER A 15 -6.85 13.64 -2.63
N VAL A 16 -7.82 13.42 -1.73
CA VAL A 16 -8.61 14.51 -1.14
C VAL A 16 -7.73 15.49 -0.37
N ALA A 17 -6.79 15.01 0.44
CA ALA A 17 -5.85 15.88 1.15
C ALA A 17 -4.98 16.70 0.18
N SER A 18 -4.49 16.08 -0.90
CA SER A 18 -3.72 16.75 -1.96
C SER A 18 -4.52 17.89 -2.61
N ASP A 19 -5.79 17.65 -2.92
CA ASP A 19 -6.66 18.67 -3.50
C ASP A 19 -6.95 19.81 -2.51
N CYS A 20 -7.16 19.50 -1.23
CA CYS A 20 -7.27 20.50 -0.18
C CYS A 20 -6.04 21.39 -0.09
N PHE A 21 -4.83 20.84 -0.19
CA PHE A 21 -3.60 21.65 -0.21
C PHE A 21 -3.54 22.56 -1.44
N LYS A 22 -3.89 22.07 -2.64
CA LYS A 22 -3.95 22.90 -3.86
C LYS A 22 -4.94 24.06 -3.71
N VAL A 23 -6.11 23.80 -3.12
CA VAL A 23 -7.13 24.84 -2.86
C VAL A 23 -6.62 25.87 -1.85
N ALA A 24 -5.99 25.43 -0.77
CA ALA A 24 -5.42 26.31 0.24
C ALA A 24 -4.32 27.20 -0.35
N THR A 25 -3.38 26.63 -1.12
CA THR A 25 -2.33 27.38 -1.83
C THR A 25 -2.92 28.46 -2.72
N ARG A 26 -3.91 28.12 -3.55
CA ARG A 26 -4.57 29.10 -4.43
C ARG A 26 -5.28 30.21 -3.64
N THR A 27 -5.91 29.87 -2.53
CA THR A 27 -6.60 30.84 -1.66
C THR A 27 -5.63 31.86 -1.07
N ILE A 28 -4.45 31.41 -0.63
CA ILE A 28 -3.39 32.27 -0.11
C ILE A 28 -2.84 33.18 -1.22
N GLN A 29 -2.57 32.64 -2.41
CA GLN A 29 -2.03 33.40 -3.54
C GLN A 29 -2.98 34.51 -4.01
N VAL A 30 -4.29 34.29 -3.96
CA VAL A 30 -5.30 35.30 -4.34
C VAL A 30 -5.60 36.26 -3.17
N GLN A 31 -4.97 36.09 -2.00
CA GLN A 31 -5.11 36.92 -0.80
C GLN A 31 -6.57 37.13 -0.34
N HIS A 32 -7.41 36.09 -0.48
CA HIS A 32 -8.78 36.13 0.02
C HIS A 32 -8.81 35.96 1.55
N GLU A 33 -8.58 37.05 2.29
CA GLU A 33 -8.51 37.06 3.75
C GLU A 33 -9.71 36.38 4.42
N GLU A 34 -10.92 36.57 3.89
CA GLU A 34 -12.13 35.98 4.47
C GLU A 34 -12.10 34.45 4.53
N LEU A 35 -11.44 33.80 3.56
CA LEU A 35 -11.34 32.34 3.48
C LEU A 35 -10.25 31.77 4.38
N ILE A 36 -9.26 32.58 4.77
CA ILE A 36 -8.19 32.18 5.71
C ILE A 36 -8.45 32.64 7.15
N ARG A 37 -9.53 33.39 7.40
CA ARG A 37 -9.97 33.74 8.76
C ARG A 37 -10.17 32.46 9.58
N ARG A 38 -9.67 32.49 10.82
CA ARG A 38 -9.67 31.37 11.79
C ARG A 38 -8.84 30.16 11.37
N THR A 39 -7.84 30.35 10.51
CA THR A 39 -6.82 29.34 10.22
C THR A 39 -5.47 29.77 10.80
N GLN A 40 -4.48 28.86 10.73
CA GLN A 40 -3.08 29.18 11.09
C GLN A 40 -2.40 30.15 10.11
N PHE A 41 -3.04 30.48 8.98
CA PHE A 41 -2.48 31.37 7.96
C PHE A 41 -2.81 32.85 8.20
N ILE A 42 -3.57 33.20 9.24
CA ILE A 42 -3.85 34.61 9.55
C ILE A 42 -2.56 35.32 9.93
N GLY A 43 -2.25 36.42 9.23
CA GLY A 43 -1.05 37.22 9.48
C GLY A 43 0.25 36.59 8.99
N ALA A 44 0.19 35.38 8.40
CA ALA A 44 1.31 34.79 7.71
C ALA A 44 1.51 35.49 6.37
N THR A 45 2.78 35.67 5.99
CA THR A 45 3.12 36.05 4.61
C THR A 45 2.80 34.91 3.65
N GLU A 46 2.66 35.23 2.36
CA GLU A 46 2.47 34.21 1.32
C GLU A 46 3.61 33.17 1.33
N GLU A 47 4.84 33.60 1.56
CA GLU A 47 6.03 32.74 1.60
C GLU A 47 5.99 31.76 2.78
N GLU A 48 5.67 32.25 3.98
CA GLU A 48 5.51 31.41 5.18
C GLU A 48 4.39 30.40 5.00
N ALA A 49 3.23 30.84 4.50
CA ALA A 49 2.08 29.98 4.31
C ALA A 49 2.34 28.90 3.24
N ASN A 50 3.02 29.25 2.14
CA ASN A 50 3.43 28.30 1.11
C ASN A 50 4.43 27.27 1.65
N THR A 51 5.39 27.69 2.48
CA THR A 51 6.36 26.77 3.09
C THR A 51 5.65 25.74 3.98
N VAL A 52 4.76 26.20 4.86
CA VAL A 52 3.99 25.31 5.74
C VAL A 52 3.10 24.35 4.94
N LEU A 53 2.49 24.81 3.85
CA LEU A 53 1.66 23.95 2.99
C LEU A 53 2.50 22.91 2.24
N GLN A 54 3.68 23.27 1.74
CA GLN A 54 4.58 22.34 1.08
C GLN A 54 5.06 21.26 2.05
N ASP A 55 5.42 21.65 3.28
CA ASP A 55 5.82 20.70 4.32
C ASP A 55 4.67 19.77 4.71
N ALA A 56 3.47 20.30 4.90
CA ALA A 56 2.28 19.50 5.19
C ALA A 56 1.93 18.52 4.05
N ALA A 57 2.02 18.97 2.79
CA ALA A 57 1.78 18.13 1.62
C ALA A 57 2.82 17.01 1.50
N LYS A 58 4.09 17.29 1.80
CA LYS A 58 5.15 16.28 1.84
C LYS A 58 4.89 15.25 2.94
N GLN A 59 4.55 15.68 4.15
CA GLN A 59 4.22 14.76 5.24
C GLN A 59 3.00 13.89 4.91
N ALA A 60 1.98 14.46 4.28
CA ALA A 60 0.82 13.70 3.83
C ALA A 60 1.19 12.63 2.78
N ALA A 61 2.10 12.95 1.84
CA ALA A 61 2.60 11.99 0.87
C ALA A 61 3.41 10.86 1.51
N ASP A 62 4.30 11.19 2.44
CA ASP A 62 5.09 10.21 3.20
C ASP A 62 4.20 9.25 4.01
N LEU A 63 3.18 9.80 4.69
CA LEU A 63 2.19 9.01 5.43
C LEU A 63 1.32 8.14 4.51
N ALA A 64 0.95 8.64 3.33
CA ALA A 64 0.21 7.85 2.35
C ALA A 64 1.00 6.63 1.90
N ILE A 65 2.31 6.78 1.63
CA ILE A 65 3.19 5.65 1.24
C ILE A 65 3.29 4.63 2.38
N LEU A 66 3.46 5.08 3.62
CA LEU A 66 3.47 4.22 4.80
C LEU A 66 2.16 3.40 4.91
N ALA A 67 1.01 4.06 4.78
CA ALA A 67 -0.29 3.44 4.89
C ALA A 67 -0.61 2.49 3.72
N LEU A 68 -0.26 2.87 2.49
CA LEU A 68 -0.42 2.03 1.30
C LEU A 68 0.40 0.75 1.45
N PHE A 69 1.67 0.87 1.85
CA PHE A 69 2.54 -0.28 2.00
C PHE A 69 2.07 -1.21 3.13
N ALA A 70 1.69 -0.67 4.29
CA ALA A 70 1.17 -1.47 5.40
C ALA A 70 -0.12 -2.23 5.01
N THR A 71 -1.01 -1.57 4.25
CA THR A 71 -2.24 -2.19 3.75
C THR A 71 -1.93 -3.31 2.76
N PHE A 72 -0.96 -3.10 1.87
CA PHE A 72 -0.46 -4.12 0.96
C PHE A 72 0.18 -5.30 1.70
N GLU A 73 1.04 -5.05 2.70
CA GLU A 73 1.64 -6.11 3.52
C GLU A 73 0.57 -6.98 4.16
N ARG A 74 -0.47 -6.34 4.73
CA ARG A 74 -1.59 -7.07 5.33
C ARG A 74 -2.33 -7.93 4.31
N PHE A 75 -2.62 -7.38 3.13
CA PHE A 75 -3.24 -8.14 2.04
C PHE A 75 -2.43 -9.39 1.68
N VAL A 76 -1.11 -9.28 1.51
CA VAL A 76 -0.26 -10.41 1.14
C VAL A 76 -0.23 -11.48 2.24
N ILE A 77 -0.15 -11.06 3.50
CA ILE A 77 -0.16 -11.98 4.65
C ILE A 77 -1.49 -12.74 4.72
N GLU A 78 -2.63 -12.03 4.62
CA GLU A 78 -3.95 -12.65 4.66
C GLU A 78 -4.17 -13.62 3.48
N HIS A 79 -3.64 -13.26 2.31
CA HIS A 79 -3.65 -14.13 1.14
C HIS A 79 -2.89 -15.44 1.39
N LEU A 80 -1.68 -15.35 1.95
CA LEU A 80 -0.89 -16.53 2.31
C LEU A 80 -1.55 -17.38 3.39
N GLN A 81 -2.14 -16.76 4.42
CA GLN A 81 -2.90 -17.45 5.46
C GLN A 81 -4.13 -18.17 4.87
N THR A 82 -4.76 -17.60 3.84
CA THR A 82 -5.87 -18.25 3.15
C THR A 82 -5.39 -19.44 2.32
N ALA A 83 -4.29 -19.28 1.58
CA ALA A 83 -3.68 -20.36 0.80
C ALA A 83 -3.18 -21.53 1.67
N ASN A 84 -2.77 -21.24 2.91
CA ASN A 84 -2.36 -22.24 3.90
C ASN A 84 -3.43 -23.30 4.21
N ARG A 85 -4.72 -23.00 3.97
CA ARG A 85 -5.78 -24.00 4.11
C ARG A 85 -5.54 -25.22 3.22
N LEU A 86 -5.00 -25.02 2.01
CA LEU A 86 -4.63 -26.10 1.11
C LEU A 86 -3.43 -26.91 1.64
N LEU A 87 -2.51 -26.28 2.39
CA LEU A 87 -1.42 -27.00 3.05
C LEU A 87 -1.95 -27.91 4.15
N ALA A 88 -3.00 -27.49 4.89
CA ALA A 88 -3.59 -28.31 5.96
C ALA A 88 -4.22 -29.62 5.42
N GLU A 89 -4.67 -29.62 4.17
CA GLU A 89 -5.27 -30.77 3.47
C GLU A 89 -4.23 -31.73 2.88
N GLY A 90 -2.93 -31.47 3.07
CA GLY A 90 -1.84 -32.29 2.53
C GLY A 90 -1.70 -33.69 3.14
N TYR A 91 -0.72 -34.45 2.65
CA TYR A 91 -0.37 -35.79 3.13
C TYR A 91 1.11 -35.86 3.56
N PRO A 92 1.46 -36.52 4.68
CA PRO A 92 0.57 -37.17 5.66
C PRO A 92 -0.21 -36.16 6.51
N GLN A 93 -1.51 -36.42 6.73
CA GLN A 93 -2.44 -35.42 7.25
C GLN A 93 -2.08 -34.83 8.63
N GLN A 94 -1.55 -35.64 9.55
CA GLN A 94 -1.13 -35.11 10.86
C GLN A 94 0.09 -34.19 10.76
N TYR A 95 0.99 -34.47 9.82
CA TYR A 95 2.19 -33.67 9.61
C TYR A 95 1.85 -32.37 8.88
N SER A 96 1.05 -32.45 7.82
CA SER A 96 0.60 -31.29 7.06
C SER A 96 -0.22 -30.31 7.91
N ALA A 97 -1.11 -30.80 8.77
CA ALA A 97 -1.90 -29.95 9.67
C ALA A 97 -0.99 -29.16 10.64
N LYS A 98 0.01 -29.82 11.23
CA LYS A 98 0.99 -29.15 12.11
C LYS A 98 1.85 -28.15 11.34
N LEU A 99 2.22 -28.46 10.10
CA LEU A 99 2.97 -27.54 9.25
C LEU A 99 2.13 -26.30 8.91
N ALA A 100 0.85 -26.48 8.60
CA ALA A 100 -0.06 -25.37 8.31
C ALA A 100 -0.27 -24.47 9.54
N GLU A 101 -0.51 -25.05 10.73
CA GLU A 101 -0.61 -24.28 11.99
C GLU A 101 0.69 -23.50 12.27
N LYS A 102 1.84 -24.13 12.03
CA LYS A 102 3.14 -23.48 12.20
C LYS A 102 3.33 -22.32 11.21
N PHE A 103 2.94 -22.50 9.96
CA PHE A 103 2.99 -21.45 8.96
C PHE A 103 2.11 -20.26 9.33
N GLU A 104 0.85 -20.50 9.70
CA GLU A 104 -0.11 -19.45 10.07
C GLU A 104 0.38 -18.59 11.24
N SER A 105 0.97 -19.23 12.26
CA SER A 105 1.52 -18.54 13.44
C SER A 105 2.85 -17.82 13.21
N GLU A 106 3.60 -18.16 12.14
CA GLU A 106 4.93 -17.59 11.90
C GLU A 106 5.00 -16.60 10.74
N VAL A 107 4.12 -16.72 9.73
CA VAL A 107 4.22 -15.93 8.49
C VAL A 107 4.20 -14.43 8.74
N GLU A 108 3.51 -13.95 9.77
CA GLU A 108 3.49 -12.53 10.15
C GLU A 108 4.86 -11.99 10.62
N TYR A 109 5.73 -12.87 11.12
CA TYR A 109 7.07 -12.52 11.62
C TYR A 109 8.17 -12.65 10.56
N TRP A 110 7.84 -13.18 9.39
CA TRP A 110 8.81 -13.34 8.32
C TRP A 110 9.21 -11.98 7.77
N ARG A 111 10.43 -11.88 7.26
CA ARG A 111 10.84 -10.64 6.58
C ARG A 111 10.00 -10.51 5.32
N PHE A 112 9.37 -9.36 5.13
CA PHE A 112 8.50 -9.17 3.97
C PHE A 112 9.21 -9.41 2.61
N GLY A 113 10.52 -9.14 2.54
CA GLY A 113 11.31 -9.46 1.35
C GLY A 113 11.44 -10.97 1.05
N GLU A 114 11.35 -11.82 2.08
CA GLU A 114 11.32 -13.28 1.96
C GLU A 114 9.92 -13.75 1.55
N ILE A 115 8.87 -13.15 2.11
CA ILE A 115 7.47 -13.36 1.68
C ILE A 115 7.33 -13.08 0.17
N LEU A 116 7.86 -11.95 -0.32
CA LEU A 116 7.81 -11.62 -1.75
C LEU A 116 8.54 -12.64 -2.64
N ASN A 117 9.51 -13.37 -2.11
CA ASN A 117 10.21 -14.38 -2.90
C ASN A 117 9.35 -15.63 -3.16
N LEU A 118 8.30 -15.86 -2.38
CA LEU A 118 7.36 -16.97 -2.59
C LEU A 118 6.60 -16.85 -3.92
N PHE A 119 6.41 -15.62 -4.41
CA PHE A 119 5.70 -15.33 -5.66
C PHE A 119 6.62 -15.36 -6.91
N LYS A 120 7.91 -15.67 -6.75
CA LYS A 120 8.83 -15.73 -7.89
C LYS A 120 8.44 -16.86 -8.84
N GLY A 121 8.41 -16.55 -10.13
CA GLY A 121 8.02 -17.50 -11.18
C GLY A 121 6.53 -17.44 -11.54
N GLU A 122 5.72 -16.82 -10.69
CA GLU A 122 4.28 -16.61 -10.91
C GLU A 122 3.97 -15.12 -11.14
N VAL A 123 4.71 -14.25 -10.48
CA VAL A 123 4.64 -12.79 -10.62
C VAL A 123 5.86 -12.28 -11.38
N ASP A 124 5.64 -11.22 -12.16
CA ASP A 124 6.69 -10.50 -12.89
C ASP A 124 7.86 -10.06 -11.98
N ALA A 125 9.09 -10.37 -12.40
CA ALA A 125 10.28 -10.13 -11.58
C ALA A 125 10.58 -8.63 -11.40
N ASP A 126 10.30 -7.82 -12.42
CA ASP A 126 10.49 -6.37 -12.36
C ASP A 126 9.48 -5.74 -11.39
N LEU A 127 8.24 -6.23 -11.39
CA LEU A 127 7.21 -5.83 -10.43
C LEU A 127 7.63 -6.13 -8.98
N ILE A 128 8.15 -7.32 -8.70
CA ILE A 128 8.73 -7.65 -7.37
C ILE A 128 9.86 -6.69 -7.01
N GLY A 129 10.71 -6.32 -7.98
CA GLY A 129 11.77 -5.33 -7.82
C GLY A 129 11.23 -3.96 -7.41
N GLN A 130 10.18 -3.47 -8.09
CA GLN A 130 9.53 -2.19 -7.80
C GLN A 130 8.89 -2.18 -6.41
N VAL A 131 8.21 -3.25 -6.00
CA VAL A 131 7.66 -3.39 -4.63
C VAL A 131 8.77 -3.31 -3.58
N LYS A 132 9.92 -3.95 -3.83
CA LYS A 132 11.08 -3.88 -2.92
C LYS A 132 11.67 -2.47 -2.83
N GLN A 133 11.68 -1.70 -3.92
CA GLN A 133 12.12 -0.30 -3.90
C GLN A 133 11.17 0.57 -3.07
N ILE A 134 9.85 0.40 -3.23
CA ILE A 134 8.85 1.11 -2.41
C ILE A 134 9.03 0.76 -0.93
N LYS A 135 9.28 -0.52 -0.60
CA LYS A 135 9.60 -0.93 0.78
C LYS A 135 10.80 -0.19 1.34
N GLN A 136 11.90 -0.13 0.57
CA GLN A 136 13.12 0.55 1.01
C GLN A 136 12.86 2.03 1.29
N TYR A 137 12.07 2.69 0.43
CA TYR A 137 11.69 4.08 0.65
C TYR A 137 10.79 4.25 1.88
N ARG A 138 9.79 3.38 2.06
CA ARG A 138 8.95 3.32 3.27
C ARG A 138 9.77 3.15 4.55
N ASP A 139 10.73 2.23 4.55
CA ASP A 139 11.61 2.00 5.70
C ASP A 139 12.48 3.25 5.97
N TRP A 140 12.93 3.93 4.92
CA TRP A 140 13.64 5.20 5.06
C TRP A 140 12.75 6.31 5.64
N ILE A 141 11.50 6.46 5.19
CA ILE A 141 10.53 7.42 5.76
C ILE A 141 10.34 7.14 7.25
N ALA A 142 10.16 5.88 7.63
CA ALA A 142 9.88 5.49 9.02
C ALA A 142 11.08 5.70 9.96
N HIS A 143 12.31 5.62 9.45
CA HIS A 143 13.52 5.64 10.28
C HIS A 143 14.39 6.90 10.12
N GLN A 144 14.17 7.70 9.08
CA GLN A 144 14.90 8.93 8.72
C GLN A 144 16.38 8.90 9.12
N ASN A 145 17.12 7.85 8.71
CA ASN A 145 18.51 7.71 9.10
C ASN A 145 19.40 8.57 8.19
N PRO A 146 20.03 9.65 8.70
CA PRO A 146 20.85 10.56 7.90
C PRO A 146 22.15 9.91 7.38
N ASN A 147 22.53 8.75 7.93
CA ASN A 147 23.74 8.04 7.55
C ASN A 147 23.52 7.04 6.40
N LYS A 148 22.29 6.89 5.91
CA LYS A 148 21.97 6.03 4.76
C LYS A 148 21.61 6.89 3.55
N PRO A 149 22.05 6.51 2.33
CA PRO A 149 21.63 7.22 1.13
C PRO A 149 20.10 7.15 1.02
N THR A 150 19.48 8.25 0.63
CA THR A 150 18.05 8.29 0.32
C THR A 150 17.81 7.32 -0.84
N PRO A 151 16.97 6.29 -0.68
CA PRO A 151 16.63 5.40 -1.79
C PRO A 151 15.82 6.18 -2.84
N THR A 152 15.62 5.58 -4.01
CA THR A 152 14.75 6.15 -5.05
C THR A 152 13.39 6.49 -4.46
N GLN A 153 13.01 7.76 -4.54
CA GLN A 153 11.73 8.23 -4.00
C GLN A 153 10.58 7.62 -4.79
N ALA A 154 9.59 7.09 -4.08
CA ALA A 154 8.31 6.73 -4.65
C ALA A 154 7.30 7.86 -4.38
N THR A 155 6.41 8.14 -5.32
CA THR A 155 5.23 8.98 -5.04
C THR A 155 4.08 8.11 -4.55
N PRO A 156 3.07 8.67 -3.85
CA PRO A 156 1.87 7.91 -3.49
C PRO A 156 1.15 7.29 -4.69
N GLU A 157 1.16 7.96 -5.85
CA GLU A 157 0.61 7.46 -7.12
C GLU A 157 1.38 6.23 -7.62
N THR A 158 2.71 6.35 -7.77
CA THR A 158 3.54 5.22 -8.19
C THR A 158 3.44 4.05 -7.21
N ALA A 159 3.40 4.32 -5.89
CA ALA A 159 3.20 3.28 -4.89
C ALA A 159 1.83 2.60 -5.04
N PHE A 160 0.76 3.37 -5.20
CA PHE A 160 -0.59 2.83 -5.43
C PHE A 160 -0.63 1.94 -6.68
N ASP A 161 -0.10 2.41 -7.81
CA ASP A 161 -0.14 1.68 -9.08
C ASP A 161 0.64 0.37 -9.02
N VAL A 162 1.87 0.40 -8.51
CA VAL A 162 2.75 -0.79 -8.42
C VAL A 162 2.14 -1.81 -7.47
N LEU A 163 1.68 -1.40 -6.29
CA LEU A 163 1.11 -2.31 -5.30
C LEU A 163 -0.23 -2.87 -5.78
N THR A 164 -1.05 -2.08 -6.50
CA THR A 164 -2.28 -2.55 -7.12
C THR A 164 -2.01 -3.63 -8.16
N ARG A 165 -1.06 -3.41 -9.07
CA ARG A 165 -0.66 -4.41 -10.07
C ARG A 165 -0.18 -5.71 -9.42
N MET A 166 0.53 -5.61 -8.31
CA MET A 166 0.98 -6.78 -7.55
C MET A 166 -0.21 -7.54 -6.94
N ILE A 167 -1.17 -6.84 -6.33
CA ILE A 167 -2.41 -7.42 -5.80
C ILE A 167 -3.18 -8.14 -6.89
N GLU A 168 -3.32 -7.52 -8.07
CA GLU A 168 -4.02 -8.09 -9.21
C GLU A 168 -3.34 -9.36 -9.72
N GLN A 169 -2.00 -9.36 -9.87
CA GLN A 169 -1.28 -10.57 -10.28
C GLN A 169 -1.44 -11.71 -9.27
N ILE A 170 -1.31 -11.42 -7.97
CA ILE A 170 -1.52 -12.43 -6.91
C ILE A 170 -2.95 -13.01 -6.99
N ARG A 171 -3.96 -12.16 -7.16
CA ARG A 171 -5.37 -12.61 -7.29
C ARG A 171 -5.55 -13.50 -8.52
N LEU A 172 -4.97 -13.14 -9.66
CA LEU A 172 -5.07 -13.90 -10.89
C LEU A 172 -4.39 -15.28 -10.80
N THR A 173 -3.24 -15.38 -10.12
CA THR A 173 -2.50 -16.64 -10.05
C THR A 173 -3.03 -17.58 -8.99
N HIS A 174 -3.61 -17.07 -7.90
CA HIS A 174 -3.89 -17.86 -6.69
C HIS A 174 -5.37 -17.96 -6.31
N THR A 175 -6.28 -17.44 -7.13
CA THR A 175 -7.72 -17.72 -6.97
C THR A 175 -8.06 -19.00 -7.75
N PRO A 176 -8.53 -20.08 -7.10
CA PRO A 176 -8.89 -21.31 -7.79
C PRO A 176 -10.02 -21.08 -8.81
N PRO A 177 -10.03 -21.80 -9.96
CA PRO A 177 -11.07 -21.69 -10.98
C PRO A 177 -12.52 -21.97 -10.50
N ALA A 178 -12.69 -22.55 -9.31
CA ALA A 178 -13.99 -23.00 -8.80
C ALA A 178 -15.01 -21.88 -8.55
N GLU A 179 -14.58 -20.63 -8.35
CA GLU A 179 -15.50 -19.49 -8.21
C GLU A 179 -15.98 -18.93 -9.57
N GLN A 180 -15.26 -19.20 -10.66
CA GLN A 180 -15.67 -18.81 -12.02
C GLN A 180 -16.71 -19.79 -12.60
N GLU A 181 -16.53 -21.10 -12.42
CA GLU A 181 -17.51 -22.09 -12.89
C GLU A 181 -18.85 -22.02 -12.13
N ALA A 182 -18.84 -21.72 -10.84
CA ALA A 182 -20.07 -21.58 -10.05
C ALA A 182 -20.85 -20.29 -10.38
N ALA A 183 -20.16 -19.22 -10.81
CA ALA A 183 -20.79 -17.97 -11.21
C ALA A 183 -21.38 -18.03 -12.64
N GLU A 184 -20.72 -18.74 -13.56
CA GLU A 184 -21.24 -18.96 -14.91
C GLU A 184 -22.38 -19.99 -14.94
N ALA A 185 -22.33 -21.04 -14.11
CA ALA A 185 -23.42 -22.01 -13.95
C ALA A 185 -24.68 -21.43 -13.26
N ALA A 186 -24.59 -20.26 -12.63
CA ALA A 186 -25.73 -19.58 -12.01
C ALA A 186 -26.46 -18.61 -12.97
N ILE A 187 -25.93 -18.39 -14.18
CA ILE A 187 -26.48 -17.46 -15.18
C ILE A 187 -26.85 -18.19 -16.50
N GLY A 188 -26.47 -19.47 -16.66
CA GLY A 188 -26.88 -20.35 -17.76
C GLY A 188 -28.00 -21.30 -17.38
#